data_AF-A0A4P8XJD6-F1
#
_entry.id   AF-A0A4P8XJD6-F1
#
_cell.length_a   1.000
_cell.length_b   1.000
_cell.length_c   1.000
_cell.angle_alpha   90.00
_cell.angle_beta   90.00
_cell.angle_gamma   90.00
#
_symmetry.space_group_name_H-M   'P 1'
#
loop_
_entity.id
_entity.type
_entity.pdbx_description
1 polymer ?
#
loop_
_entity_poly.entity_id
_entity_poly.type
_entity_poly.pdbx_seq_one_letter_code
_entity_poly.pdbx_strand_id
1 'polypeptide(L)'
;MQIGNRIIFDQDGEIMYQSGEMQGDVLPRKEVTSLDYVDLDYGAVNFQTHRIVRIDVDTKQPVLESLEIVLSPEQQRIKELEDQLLILADAETGGIL
;
A
#
# COMPACT_ATOMS: atom_id res chain seq x y z
N MET A 1 -21.85 -9.11 -1.91
CA MET A 1 -21.46 -8.36 -3.13
C MET A 1 -20.10 -7.76 -2.87
N GLN A 2 -19.13 -7.99 -3.75
CA GLN A 2 -17.82 -7.35 -3.69
C GLN A 2 -17.92 -6.02 -4.44
N ILE A 3 -17.47 -4.93 -3.81
CA ILE A 3 -17.58 -3.58 -4.35
C ILE A 3 -16.16 -3.02 -4.41
N GLY A 4 -15.82 -2.43 -5.55
CA GLY A 4 -14.53 -1.79 -5.79
C GLY A 4 -14.32 -0.54 -4.93
N ASN A 5 -13.24 0.18 -5.22
CA ASN A 5 -12.87 1.41 -4.52
C ASN A 5 -12.88 2.59 -5.49
N ARG A 6 -13.60 3.66 -5.15
CA ARG A 6 -13.52 4.93 -5.87
C ARG A 6 -12.59 5.87 -5.12
N ILE A 7 -11.56 6.35 -5.81
CA ILE A 7 -10.58 7.28 -5.27
C ILE A 7 -10.77 8.63 -5.94
N ILE A 8 -10.85 9.70 -5.14
CA ILE A 8 -10.96 11.08 -5.60
C ILE A 8 -9.63 11.77 -5.34
N PHE A 9 -9.10 12.46 -6.33
CA PHE A 9 -7.79 13.09 -6.29
C PHE A 9 -7.78 14.46 -6.99
N ASP A 10 -6.78 15.27 -6.68
CA ASP A 10 -6.63 16.62 -7.23
C ASP A 10 -5.79 16.68 -8.52
N GLN A 11 -5.51 17.89 -9.02
CA GLN A 11 -4.73 18.10 -10.25
C GLN A 11 -3.32 17.49 -10.24
N ASP A 12 -2.73 17.26 -9.06
CA ASP A 12 -1.38 16.70 -8.94
C ASP A 12 -1.40 15.21 -8.57
N GLY A 13 -2.60 14.60 -8.52
CA GLY A 13 -2.77 13.21 -8.12
C GLY A 13 -2.86 13.00 -6.61
N GLU A 14 -2.92 14.07 -5.81
CA GLU A 14 -3.03 13.97 -4.36
C GLU A 14 -4.44 13.52 -3.99
N ILE A 15 -4.53 12.45 -3.18
CA ILE A 15 -5.81 11.90 -2.76
C ILE A 15 -6.47 12.90 -1.81
N MET A 16 -7.73 13.23 -2.09
CA MET A 16 -8.47 14.16 -1.25
C MET A 16 -8.63 13.62 0.16
N TYR A 17 -8.10 14.37 1.13
CA TYR A 17 -8.08 14.01 2.54
C TYR A 17 -8.64 15.15 3.39
N GLN A 18 -9.43 14.80 4.40
CA GLN A 18 -9.87 15.74 5.43
C GLN A 18 -9.07 15.48 6.70
N SER A 19 -8.10 16.36 6.98
CA SER A 19 -7.55 16.47 8.33
C SER A 19 -8.60 17.22 9.16
N GLY A 20 -9.01 16.66 10.31
CA GLY A 20 -9.91 17.32 11.24
C GLY A 20 -9.39 18.66 11.79
N GLU A 21 -9.83 19.06 12.97
CA GLU A 21 -9.34 20.28 13.60
C GLU A 21 -7.88 20.13 14.03
N MET A 22 -7.05 21.13 13.72
CA MET A 22 -5.63 21.16 14.07
C MET A 22 -5.32 22.43 14.86
N GLN A 23 -4.41 22.33 15.84
CA GLN A 23 -3.86 23.47 16.58
C GLN A 23 -2.39 23.68 16.20
N GLY A 24 -1.98 24.93 16.01
CA GLY A 24 -0.61 25.30 15.66
C GLY A 24 -0.54 26.40 14.60
N ASP A 25 0.66 26.63 14.06
CA ASP A 25 0.88 27.57 12.98
C ASP A 25 0.21 27.10 11.69
N VAL A 26 -0.54 28.00 11.05
CA VAL A 26 -1.24 27.71 9.80
C VAL A 26 -0.24 27.74 8.65
N LEU A 27 0.18 26.57 8.18
CA LEU A 27 0.85 26.45 6.88
C LEU A 27 -0.16 26.78 5.76
N PRO A 28 0.26 27.45 4.67
CA PRO A 28 -0.60 27.71 3.52
C PRO A 28 -1.16 26.39 2.98
N ARG A 29 -2.50 26.34 2.84
CA ARG A 29 -3.13 25.18 2.21
C ARG A 29 -2.87 25.22 0.72
N LYS A 30 -2.64 24.05 0.15
CA LYS A 30 -2.55 23.86 -1.30
C LYS A 30 -3.86 24.31 -1.96
N GLU A 31 -3.76 25.04 -3.05
CA GLU A 31 -4.91 25.41 -3.87
C GLU A 31 -5.33 24.21 -4.73
N VAL A 32 -6.61 23.84 -4.67
CA VAL A 32 -7.19 22.75 -5.48
C VAL A 32 -7.94 23.37 -6.64
N THR A 33 -7.50 23.10 -7.86
CA THR A 33 -8.05 23.69 -9.09
C THR A 33 -8.98 22.72 -9.83
N SER A 34 -8.73 21.42 -9.71
CA SER A 34 -9.58 20.39 -10.29
C SER A 34 -9.63 19.15 -9.41
N LEU A 35 -10.76 18.44 -9.48
CA LEU A 35 -10.95 17.14 -8.85
C LEU A 35 -11.32 16.12 -9.93
N ASP A 36 -10.73 14.94 -9.83
CA ASP A 36 -11.03 13.81 -10.70
C ASP A 36 -11.16 12.52 -9.86
N TYR A 37 -11.60 11.44 -10.49
CA TYR A 37 -11.77 10.16 -9.82
C TYR A 37 -11.28 8.98 -10.65
N VAL A 38 -10.91 7.91 -9.96
CA VAL A 38 -10.63 6.60 -10.55
C VAL A 38 -11.39 5.52 -9.80
N ASP A 39 -11.97 4.59 -10.55
CA ASP A 39 -12.60 3.40 -10.00
C ASP A 39 -11.64 2.22 -10.12
N LEU A 40 -11.41 1.54 -9.00
CA LEU A 40 -10.64 0.32 -8.91
C LEU A 40 -11.57 -0.85 -8.64
N ASP A 41 -11.37 -1.95 -9.35
CA ASP A 41 -12.10 -3.18 -9.10
C ASP A 41 -11.77 -3.76 -7.71
N TYR A 42 -12.70 -4.55 -7.18
CA TYR A 42 -12.47 -5.25 -5.90
C TYR A 42 -11.25 -6.17 -6.02
N GLY A 43 -10.30 -6.05 -5.10
CA GLY A 43 -9.08 -6.84 -5.10
C GLY A 43 -7.97 -6.33 -6.03
N ALA A 44 -8.14 -5.18 -6.68
CA ALA A 44 -7.11 -4.58 -7.54
C ALA A 44 -5.83 -4.18 -6.77
N VAL A 45 -5.95 -3.90 -5.46
CA VAL A 45 -4.81 -3.58 -4.58
C VAL A 45 -4.87 -4.45 -3.34
N ASN A 46 -3.73 -5.06 -2.99
CA ASN A 46 -3.59 -5.78 -1.73
C ASN A 46 -3.24 -4.80 -0.60
N PHE A 47 -4.28 -4.29 0.08
CA PHE A 47 -4.14 -3.34 1.18
C PHE A 47 -3.45 -3.90 2.45
N GLN A 48 -3.16 -5.20 2.51
CA GLN A 48 -2.35 -5.77 3.61
C GLN A 48 -0.86 -5.52 3.43
N THR A 49 -0.42 -5.38 2.17
CA THR A 49 1.00 -5.26 1.81
C THR A 49 1.34 -3.93 1.18
N HIS A 50 0.35 -3.22 0.64
CA HIS A 50 0.55 -1.97 -0.07
C HIS A 50 -0.48 -0.93 0.36
N ARG A 51 -0.07 0.35 0.35
CA ARG A 51 -0.97 1.49 0.47
C ARG A 51 -0.94 2.32 -0.81
N ILE A 52 -2.07 2.92 -1.16
CA ILE A 52 -2.13 3.89 -2.26
C ILE A 52 -1.74 5.25 -1.68
N VAL A 53 -0.70 5.87 -2.22
CA VAL A 53 -0.19 7.16 -1.74
C VAL A 53 -0.76 8.31 -2.56
N ARG A 54 -0.85 8.11 -3.87
CA ARG A 54 -1.35 9.09 -4.85
C ARG A 54 -1.84 8.38 -6.10
N ILE A 55 -2.50 9.11 -6.97
CA ILE A 55 -2.83 8.68 -8.33
C ILE A 55 -1.86 9.35 -9.30
N ASP A 56 -1.33 8.59 -10.24
CA ASP A 56 -0.62 9.17 -11.39
C ASP A 56 -1.64 9.84 -12.31
N VAL A 57 -1.50 11.16 -12.51
CA VAL A 57 -2.47 11.98 -13.23
C VAL A 57 -2.50 11.64 -14.73
N ASP A 58 -1.37 11.21 -15.29
CA ASP A 58 -1.20 10.89 -16.70
C ASP A 58 -1.73 9.49 -17.01
N THR A 59 -1.36 8.50 -16.18
CA THR A 59 -1.74 7.09 -16.39
C THR A 59 -3.05 6.70 -15.73
N LYS A 60 -3.56 7.55 -14.82
CA LYS A 60 -4.72 7.28 -13.95
C LYS A 60 -4.55 6.02 -13.10
N GLN A 61 -3.31 5.61 -12.83
CA GLN A 61 -3.01 4.43 -12.02
C GLN A 61 -2.63 4.81 -10.58
N PRO A 62 -3.01 3.99 -9.59
CA PRO A 62 -2.61 4.21 -8.21
C PRO A 62 -1.12 3.96 -8.03
N VAL A 63 -0.41 4.92 -7.44
CA VAL A 63 0.97 4.75 -7.00
C VAL A 63 0.96 4.04 -5.66
N LEU A 64 1.48 2.82 -5.64
CA LEU A 64 1.53 1.95 -4.48
C LEU A 64 2.87 2.10 -3.74
N GLU A 65 2.79 2.12 -2.42
CA GLU A 65 3.94 2.01 -1.54
C GLU A 65 3.80 0.74 -0.71
N SER A 66 4.88 -0.05 -0.63
CA SER A 66 4.92 -1.25 0.19
C SER A 66 4.86 -0.88 1.66
N LEU A 67 3.91 -1.46 2.39
CA LEU A 67 3.91 -1.44 3.84
C LEU A 67 5.03 -2.36 4.32
N GLU A 68 6.01 -1.81 5.04
CA GLU A 68 6.99 -2.65 5.74
C GLU A 68 6.23 -3.52 6.74
N ILE A 69 6.24 -4.83 6.51
CA ILE A 69 5.74 -5.81 7.48
C ILE A 69 6.79 -5.88 8.58
N VAL A 70 6.63 -5.04 9.60
CA VAL A 70 7.44 -5.13 10.82
C VAL A 70 6.99 -6.39 11.57
N LEU A 71 7.68 -7.50 11.29
CA LEU A 71 7.48 -8.77 12.00
C LEU A 71 7.81 -8.55 13.48
N SER A 72 6.95 -9.04 14.38
CA SER A 72 7.27 -9.10 15.79
C SER A 72 8.52 -9.97 16.03
N PRO A 73 9.24 -9.82 17.15
CA PRO A 73 10.39 -10.68 17.46
C PRO A 73 10.06 -12.19 17.42
N GLU A 74 8.84 -12.56 17.81
CA GLU A 74 8.35 -13.94 17.72
C GLU A 74 8.15 -14.38 16.26
N GLN A 75 7.56 -13.53 15.42
CA GLN A 75 7.35 -13.81 14.00
C GLN A 75 8.66 -13.87 13.22
N GLN A 76 9.66 -13.04 13.57
CA GLN A 76 11.00 -13.13 13.00
C GLN A 76 11.65 -14.48 13.33
N ARG A 77 11.51 -14.93 14.58
CA ARG A 77 12.06 -16.22 15.01
C ARG A 77 11.37 -17.41 14.36
N ILE A 78 10.06 -17.35 14.15
CA ILE A 78 9.32 -18.37 13.39
C ILE A 78 9.83 -18.41 11.94
N LYS A 79 9.98 -17.25 11.30
CA LYS A 79 10.48 -17.17 9.92
C LYS A 79 11.89 -17.75 9.77
N GLU A 80 12.80 -17.46 10.71
CA GLU A 80 14.15 -18.06 10.71
C GLU A 80 14.11 -19.58 10.85
N LEU A 81 13.20 -20.13 11.65
CA LEU A 81 13.02 -21.57 11.81
C LEU A 81 12.43 -22.20 10.53
N GLU A 82 11.48 -21.54 9.87
CA GLU A 82 10.92 -21.98 8.58
C GLU A 82 11.99 -21.99 7.48
N ASP A 83 12.80 -20.95 7.38
CA ASP A 83 13.89 -20.86 6.40
C ASP A 83 14.95 -21.97 6.64
N GLN A 84 15.27 -22.28 7.90
CA GLN A 84 16.17 -23.39 8.24
C GLN A 84 15.59 -24.75 7.83
N LEU A 85 14.29 -24.96 8.10
CA LEU A 85 13.61 -26.20 7.70
C LEU A 85 13.56 -26.35 6.17
N LEU A 86 13.36 -25.25 5.43
CA LEU A 86 13.35 -25.26 3.97
C LEU A 86 14.72 -25.65 3.42
N ILE A 87 15.80 -25.05 3.93
CA ILE A 87 17.18 -25.38 3.52
C ILE A 87 17.50 -26.86 3.81
N LEU A 88 17.07 -27.37 4.96
CA LEU A 88 17.25 -28.77 5.33
C LEU A 88 16.45 -29.70 4.40
N ALA A 89 15.20 -29.37 4.12
CA ALA A 89 14.36 -30.12 3.20
C ALA A 89 14.94 -30.14 1.78
N ASP A 90 15.45 -29.02 1.28
CA ASP A 90 16.11 -28.93 -0.03
C ASP A 90 17.40 -29.76 -0.07
N ALA A 91 18.17 -29.77 1.03
CA ALA A 91 19.37 -30.58 1.18
C ALA A 91 19.06 -32.09 1.26
N GLU A 92 17.97 -32.48 1.89
CA GLU A 92 17.53 -33.89 1.98
C GLU A 92 16.84 -34.39 0.71
N THR A 93 16.15 -33.52 -0.03
CA THR A 93 15.45 -33.88 -1.28
C THR A 93 16.28 -33.68 -2.55
N GLY A 94 17.49 -33.12 -2.43
CA GLY A 94 18.46 -33.06 -3.52
C GLY A 94 18.07 -32.09 -4.64
N GLY A 95 17.51 -30.93 -4.28
CA GLY A 95 17.28 -29.81 -5.19
C GLY A 95 16.43 -30.15 -6.42
N ILE A 96 15.10 -30.05 -6.30
CA ILE A 96 14.21 -30.03 -7.46
C ILE A 96 13.77 -28.58 -7.69
N LEU A 97 14.68 -27.79 -8.27
CA LEU A 97 14.37 -26.58 -9.03
C LEU A 97 15.11 -26.65 -10.37
#